data_AF-K2B7W9-F1
#
_entry.id   AF-K2B7W9-F1
#
_cell.length_a   1.000
_cell.length_b   1.000
_cell.length_c   1.000
_cell.angle_alpha   90.00
_cell.angle_beta   90.00
_cell.angle_gamma   90.00
#
_symmetry.space_group_name_H-M   'P 1'
#
loop_
_entity.id
_entity.type
_entity.pdbx_description
1 polymer ?
#
loop_
_entity_poly.entity_id
_entity_poly.type
_entity_poly.pdbx_seq_one_letter_code
_entity_poly.pdbx_strand_id
1 'polypeptide(L)' 'MPVPFLDLKKQYASIKSEIDAAVMGVIEECNFIMGPNVAAFEKELAGYLEAPHAVACASGSDALLLALMAVGIK' A
#
# COMPACT_ATOMS: atom_id res chain seq x y z
N MET A 1 -33.11 8.16 -3.27
CA MET A 1 -31.78 8.26 -2.63
C MET A 1 -30.77 7.70 -3.63
N PRO A 2 -29.77 8.46 -4.08
CA PRO A 2 -28.78 7.95 -5.03
C PRO A 2 -27.96 6.83 -4.37
N VAL A 3 -27.79 5.69 -5.04
CA VAL A 3 -26.90 4.61 -4.60
C VAL A 3 -25.51 4.90 -5.15
N PRO A 4 -24.50 5.13 -4.30
CA PRO A 4 -23.13 5.38 -4.77
C PRO A 4 -22.53 4.10 -5.34
N PHE A 5 -21.72 4.22 -6.40
CA PHE A 5 -20.98 3.10 -6.99
C PHE A 5 -19.95 2.51 -6.00
N LEU A 6 -19.29 3.37 -5.22
CA LEU A 6 -18.33 3.01 -4.17
C LEU A 6 -18.35 4.07 -3.07
N ASP A 7 -18.45 3.65 -1.81
CA ASP A 7 -18.49 4.56 -0.65
C ASP A 7 -17.25 4.41 0.23
N LEU A 8 -16.18 5.12 -0.16
CA LEU A 8 -14.91 5.13 0.58
C LEU A 8 -15.03 5.86 1.93
N LYS A 9 -16.00 6.77 2.10
CA LYS A 9 -16.21 7.46 3.38
C LYS A 9 -16.69 6.47 4.43
N LYS A 10 -17.63 5.61 4.05
CA LYS A 10 -18.11 4.53 4.92
C LYS A 10 -17.02 3.52 5.25
N GLN A 11 -16.18 3.15 4.27
CA GLN A 11 -15.04 2.27 4.52
C GLN A 11 -14.06 2.88 5.51
N TYR A 12 -13.59 4.11 5.28
CA TYR A 12 -12.69 4.80 6.21
C TYR A 12 -13.31 4.91 7.61
N ALA A 13 -14.59 5.26 7.73
CA ALA A 13 -15.27 5.35 9.02
C ALA A 13 -15.27 4.02 9.80
N SER A 14 -15.29 2.86 9.11
CA SER A 14 -15.28 1.55 9.74
C SER A 14 -13.93 1.15 10.36
N ILE A 15 -12.83 1.75 9.91
CA ILE A 15 -11.45 1.45 10.37
C ILE A 15 -10.69 2.72 10.78
N LYS A 16 -11.44 3.79 11.13
CA LYS A 16 -10.91 5.14 11.34
C LYS A 16 -9.84 5.20 12.42
N SER A 17 -10.09 4.56 13.57
CA SER A 17 -9.16 4.59 14.71
C SER A 17 -7.81 3.98 14.37
N GLU A 18 -7.81 2.90 13.59
CA GLU A 18 -6.58 2.20 13.17
C GLU A 18 -5.80 3.04 12.15
N ILE A 19 -6.49 3.59 11.14
CA ILE A 19 -5.86 4.46 10.14
C ILE A 19 -5.27 5.71 10.79
N ASP A 20 -6.04 6.41 11.64
CA ASP A 20 -5.60 7.66 12.25
C ASP A 20 -4.35 7.42 13.13
N ALA A 21 -4.33 6.35 13.92
CA ALA A 21 -3.18 6.01 14.75
C ALA A 21 -1.92 5.71 13.90
N ALA A 22 -2.06 4.93 12.83
CA ALA A 22 -0.94 4.60 11.94
C ALA A 22 -0.40 5.83 11.20
N VAL A 23 -1.29 6.70 10.70
CA VAL A 23 -0.90 7.95 10.02
C VAL A 23 -0.20 8.90 10.97
N MET A 24 -0.73 9.08 12.18
CA MET A 24 -0.10 9.94 13.18
C MET A 24 1.29 9.43 13.58
N GLY A 25 1.46 8.11 13.75
CA GLY A 25 2.78 7.53 14.02
C GLY A 25 3.82 7.85 12.94
N VAL A 26 3.44 7.76 11.66
CA VAL A 26 4.35 8.15 10.55
C VAL A 26 4.73 9.63 10.60
N ILE A 27 3.76 10.51 10.94
CA ILE A 27 3.98 11.95 11.04
C ILE A 27 4.92 12.28 12.21
N GLU A 28 4.73 11.64 13.36
CA GLU A 28 5.57 11.84 14.55
C GLU A 28 7.02 11.39 14.31
N GLU A 29 7.22 10.32 13.56
CA GLU A 29 8.55 9.81 13.21
C GLU A 29 9.21 10.52 12.02
N CYS A 30 8.46 11.30 11.23
CA CYS A 30 8.91 11.92 9.99
C CYS A 30 9.49 10.95 8.93
N ASN A 31 9.16 9.66 9.01
CA ASN A 31 9.67 8.60 8.12
C ASN A 31 8.80 8.41 6.88
N PHE A 32 8.79 9.41 5.98
CA PHE A 32 7.82 9.47 4.87
C PHE A 32 8.17 8.63 3.64
N ILE A 33 9.44 8.27 3.44
CA ILE A 33 9.90 7.53 2.25
C ILE A 33 10.71 6.32 2.69
N MET A 34 10.32 5.14 2.19
CA MET A 34 10.98 3.85 2.48
C MET A 34 11.14 3.57 3.99
N GLY A 35 10.15 4.01 4.78
CA GLY A 35 10.11 3.80 6.22
C GLY A 35 9.76 2.35 6.63
N PRO A 36 9.78 2.04 7.94
CA PRO A 36 9.57 0.70 8.46
C PRO A 36 8.21 0.09 8.06
N ASN A 37 7.18 0.92 7.92
CA ASN A 37 5.85 0.48 7.50
C ASN A 37 5.83 -0.07 6.06
N VAL A 38 6.70 0.42 5.17
CA VAL A 38 6.83 -0.13 3.80
C VAL A 38 7.42 -1.53 3.85
N ALA A 39 8.51 -1.72 4.60
CA ALA A 39 9.16 -3.02 4.74
C ALA A 39 8.26 -4.05 5.45
N ALA A 40 7.48 -3.62 6.45
CA ALA A 40 6.49 -4.46 7.10
C ALA A 40 5.39 -4.89 6.10
N PHE A 41 4.84 -3.94 5.34
CA PHE A 41 3.83 -4.21 4.33
C PHE A 41 4.33 -5.18 3.25
N GLU A 42 5.55 -5.01 2.73
CA GLU A 42 6.13 -5.92 1.75
C GLU A 42 6.25 -7.35 2.29
N LYS A 43 6.66 -7.51 3.56
CA LYS A 43 6.75 -8.82 4.21
C LYS A 43 5.37 -9.46 4.39
N GLU A 44 4.39 -8.70 4.87
CA GLU A 44 3.02 -9.15 5.06
C GLU A 44 2.37 -9.54 3.72
N LEU A 45 2.57 -8.72 2.69
CA LEU A 45 2.04 -8.96 1.36
C LEU A 45 2.67 -10.18 0.70
N ALA A 46 3.99 -10.38 0.82
CA ALA A 46 4.65 -11.59 0.34
C ALA A 46 4.06 -12.85 1.01
N GLY A 47 3.83 -12.80 2.33
CA GLY A 47 3.16 -13.88 3.06
C GLY A 47 1.72 -14.11 2.61
N TYR A 48 0.94 -13.04 2.42
CA TYR A 48 -0.45 -13.12 1.96
C TYR A 48 -0.59 -13.69 0.54
N LEU A 49 0.35 -13.35 -0.36
CA LEU A 49 0.36 -13.82 -1.75
C LEU A 49 1.04 -15.18 -1.93
N GLU A 50 1.59 -15.77 -0.87
CA GLU A 50 2.43 -16.99 -0.92
C GLU A 50 3.60 -16.86 -1.90
N ALA A 51 4.16 -15.64 -2.01
CA ALA A 51 5.27 -15.31 -2.89
C ALA A 51 6.58 -15.16 -2.08
N PRO A 52 7.74 -15.48 -2.65
CA PRO A 52 9.02 -15.32 -1.94
C PRO A 52 9.37 -13.86 -1.66
N HIS A 53 8.89 -12.93 -2.50
CA HIS A 53 9.16 -11.49 -2.40
C HIS A 53 7.95 -10.67 -2.83
N ALA A 54 7.78 -9.49 -2.22
CA ALA A 54 6.92 -8.42 -2.71
C ALA A 54 7.72 -7.11 -2.65
N VAL A 55 7.50 -6.24 -3.63
CA VAL A 55 8.16 -4.92 -3.73
C VAL A 55 7.08 -3.86 -3.93
N ALA A 56 7.01 -2.90 -3.01
CA ALA A 56 6.11 -1.78 -3.11
C ALA A 56 6.60 -0.79 -4.16
N CYS A 57 5.66 -0.24 -4.94
CA CYS A 57 5.92 0.81 -5.92
C CYS A 57 4.76 1.81 -5.93
N ALA A 58 4.90 2.89 -6.70
CA ALA A 58 3.98 4.02 -6.61
C ALA A 58 2.58 3.72 -7.19
N SER A 59 2.46 2.81 -8.16
CA SER A 59 1.19 2.50 -8.81
C SER A 59 1.18 1.10 -9.45
N GLY A 60 -0.01 0.61 -9.82
CA GLY A 60 -0.14 -0.64 -10.58
C GLY A 60 0.46 -0.57 -11.99
N SER A 61 0.45 0.61 -12.63
CA SER A 61 1.11 0.81 -13.92
C SER A 61 2.63 0.71 -13.79
N ASP A 62 3.21 1.29 -12.73
CA ASP A 62 4.64 1.16 -12.44
C ASP A 62 5.00 -0.29 -12.12
N ALA A 63 4.16 -1.03 -11.40
CA ALA A 63 4.41 -2.44 -11.10
C ALA A 63 4.60 -3.27 -12.39
N LEU A 64 3.73 -3.06 -13.38
CA LEU A 64 3.84 -3.72 -14.69
C LEU A 64 5.09 -3.27 -15.45
N LEU A 65 5.34 -1.96 -15.50
CA LEU A 65 6.50 -1.41 -16.20
C LEU A 65 7.81 -1.92 -15.60
N LEU A 66 7.95 -1.90 -14.28
CA LEU A 66 9.12 -2.40 -13.55
C LEU A 66 9.36 -3.89 -13.83
N ALA A 67 8.30 -4.71 -13.84
CA ALA A 67 8.41 -6.13 -14.15
C ALA A 67 8.91 -6.37 -15.59
N LEU A 68 8.38 -5.64 -16.58
CA LEU A 68 8.81 -5.73 -17.98
C LEU A 68 10.27 -5.27 -18.16
N MET A 69 10.63 -4.14 -17.54
CA MET A 69 11.99 -3.62 -17.57
C MET A 69 12.99 -4.60 -16.94
N ALA A 70 12.62 -5.26 -15.83
CA ALA A 70 13.49 -6.23 -15.15
C ALA A 70 13.81 -7.45 -16.01
N VAL A 71 12.90 -7.85 -16.92
CA VAL A 71 13.13 -8.95 -17.88
C VAL A 71 13.64 -8.46 -19.25
N GLY A 72 13.99 -7.16 -19.37
CA GLY A 72 14.60 -6.59 -20.57
C GLY A 72 13.62 -6.19 -21.69
N ILE A 73 12.31 -6.18 -21.42
CA ILE A 73 11.29 -5.72 -22.36
C ILE A 73 11.16 -4.19 -22.22
N LYS A 74 11.25 -3.48 -23.35
CA LYS A 74 11.23 -2.01 -23.44
C LYS A 74 10.11 -1.53 -24.35
#